data_AF-A0A4P5VL39-F1
#
_entry.id   AF-A0A4P5VL39-F1
#
_cell.length_a   1.000
_cell.length_b   1.000
_cell.length_c   1.000
_cell.angle_alpha   90.00
_cell.angle_beta   90.00
_cell.angle_gamma   90.00
#
_symmetry.space_group_name_H-M   'P 1'
#
loop_
_entity.id
_entity.type
_entity.pdbx_description
1 polymer ?
#
loop_
_entity_poly.entity_id
_entity_poly.type
_entity_poly.pdbx_seq_one_letter_code
_entity_poly.pdbx_strand_id
1 'polypeptide(L)' 'MSWSELERLVEDAETDAVMRRALRHCRSRRELLLAAGRLGYVITNADLQQAWMLQRHAPASLQEAS' A
#
# COMPACT_ATOMS: atom_id res chain seq x y z
N MET A 1 2.52 10.22 11.12
CA MET A 1 2.84 10.27 9.67
C MET A 1 1.53 10.30 8.91
N SER A 2 1.50 10.78 7.67
CA SER A 2 0.24 10.97 6.92
C SER A 2 -0.13 9.73 6.12
N TRP A 3 -1.42 9.38 6.18
CA TRP A 3 -2.06 8.38 5.34
C TRP A 3 -1.80 8.60 3.83
N SER A 4 -1.60 9.85 3.43
CA SER A 4 -1.33 10.28 2.05
C SER A 4 -0.07 9.68 1.42
N GLU A 5 0.97 9.36 2.20
CA GLU A 5 2.17 8.70 1.64
C GLU A 5 1.90 7.24 1.25
N LEU A 6 1.00 6.57 1.97
CA LEU A 6 0.56 5.22 1.62
C LEU A 6 -0.32 5.25 0.36
N GLU A 7 -1.21 6.23 0.25
CA GLU A 7 -2.03 6.43 -0.95
C GLU A 7 -1.18 6.68 -2.19
N ARG A 8 -0.18 7.57 -2.08
CA ARG A 8 0.78 7.85 -3.16
C ARG A 8 1.56 6.59 -3.57
N LEU A 9 2.02 5.80 -2.59
CA LEU A 9 2.69 4.51 -2.87
C LEU A 9 1.79 3.54 -3.64
N VAL A 10 0.49 3.48 -3.31
CA VAL A 10 -0.46 2.59 -3.99
C VAL A 10 -0.72 3.07 -5.42
N GLU A 11 -0.99 4.36 -5.61
CA GLU A 11 -1.23 4.97 -6.92
C GLU A 11 -0.03 4.77 -7.86
N ASP A 12 1.18 5.01 -7.37
CA ASP A 12 2.40 4.81 -8.15
C ASP A 12 2.64 3.31 -8.46
N ALA A 13 2.22 2.39 -7.59
CA ALA A 13 2.39 0.94 -7.82
C ALA A 13 1.37 0.39 -8.82
N GLU A 14 0.20 1.03 -8.90
CA GLU A 14 -0.84 0.73 -9.86
C GLU A 14 -0.53 1.32 -11.24
N THR A 15 0.23 2.42 -11.32
CA THR A 15 0.55 3.09 -12.59
C THR A 15 1.93 2.75 -13.15
N ASP A 16 2.95 2.53 -12.31
CA ASP A 16 4.32 2.22 -12.72
C ASP A 16 4.64 0.70 -12.61
N ALA A 17 4.92 0.09 -13.76
CA ALA A 17 5.28 -1.33 -13.87
C ALA A 17 6.62 -1.67 -13.18
N VAL A 18 7.58 -0.73 -13.14
CA VAL A 18 8.87 -0.90 -12.45
C VAL A 18 8.62 -0.96 -10.95
N MET A 19 7.84 -0.02 -10.44
CA MET A 19 7.49 0.03 -9.03
C MET A 19 6.67 -1.20 -8.61
N ARG A 20 5.67 -1.58 -9.42
CA ARG A 20 4.92 -2.82 -9.20
C ARG A 20 5.82 -4.05 -9.12
N ARG A 21 6.81 -4.15 -10.01
CA ARG A 21 7.75 -5.28 -10.03
C ARG A 21 8.64 -5.28 -8.79
N ALA A 22 9.13 -4.11 -8.37
CA ALA A 22 9.93 -3.97 -7.15
C ALA A 22 9.15 -4.43 -5.90
N LEU A 23 7.87 -4.04 -5.79
CA LEU A 23 7.03 -4.40 -4.66
C LEU A 23 6.52 -5.85 -4.71
N ARG A 24 6.36 -6.44 -5.91
CA ARG A 24 5.89 -7.83 -6.09
C ARG A 24 6.77 -8.88 -5.42
N HIS A 25 8.04 -8.57 -5.19
CA HIS A 25 8.99 -9.45 -4.51
C HIS A 25 8.93 -9.32 -2.98
N CYS A 26 8.21 -8.34 -2.43
CA CYS A 26 8.01 -8.21 -0.99
C CYS A 26 7.03 -9.30 -0.50
N ARG A 27 7.51 -10.17 0.39
CA ARG A 27 6.74 -11.26 1.00
C ARG A 27 6.39 -11.00 2.46
N SER A 28 6.94 -9.94 3.04
CA SER A 28 6.63 -9.50 4.40
C SER A 28 6.35 -8.01 4.48
N ARG A 29 5.60 -7.59 5.51
CA ARG A 29 5.38 -6.17 5.83
C ARG A 29 6.72 -5.42 6.00
N ARG A 30 7.72 -6.08 6.61
CA ARG A 30 9.05 -5.51 6.80
C ARG A 30 9.76 -5.23 5.48
N GLU A 31 9.73 -6.18 4.55
CA GLU A 31 10.31 -5.99 3.20
C GLU A 31 9.60 -4.87 2.45
N LEU A 32 8.27 -4.78 2.55
CA LEU A 32 7.48 -3.71 1.94
C LEU A 32 7.90 -2.34 2.47
N LEU A 33 8.01 -2.17 3.80
CA LEU A 33 8.44 -0.93 4.42
C LEU A 33 9.86 -0.53 3.98
N LEU A 34 10.78 -1.49 3.90
CA LEU A 34 12.14 -1.24 3.44
C LEU A 34 12.19 -0.86 1.95
N ALA A 35 11.40 -1.52 1.11
CA ALA A 35 11.30 -1.20 -0.31
C ALA A 35 10.70 0.19 -0.53
N ALA A 36 9.61 0.52 0.16
CA ALA A 36 8.99 1.83 0.12
C ALA A 36 9.95 2.94 0.55
N GLY A 37 10.71 2.73 1.63
CA GLY A 37 11.75 3.66 2.08
C GLY A 37 12.86 3.87 1.04
N ARG A 38 13.29 2.81 0.33
CA ARG A 38 14.27 2.92 -0.77
C ARG A 38 13.74 3.68 -1.97
N LEU A 39 12.42 3.68 -2.17
CA LEU A 39 11.73 4.39 -3.24
C LEU A 39 11.35 5.83 -2.86
N GLY A 40 11.68 6.27 -1.63
CA GLY A 40 11.43 7.64 -1.17
C GLY A 40 10.06 7.86 -0.53
N TYR A 41 9.34 6.80 -0.19
CA TYR A 41 8.08 6.89 0.57
C TYR A 41 8.33 6.71 2.05
N VAL A 42 7.58 7.45 2.86
CA VAL A 42 7.69 7.36 4.31
C VAL A 42 6.41 6.79 4.91
N ILE A 43 6.29 5.46 4.83
CA ILE A 43 5.18 4.69 5.39
C ILE A 43 5.63 3.89 6.62
N THR A 44 4.72 3.67 7.55
CA THR A 44 4.96 2.93 8.80
C THR A 44 4.14 1.64 8.86
N ASN A 45 4.50 0.77 9.81
CA ASN A 45 3.69 -0.41 10.08
C ASN A 45 2.27 -0.07 10.56
N ALA A 46 2.08 1.07 11.23
CA ALA A 46 0.76 1.52 11.66
C ALA A 46 -0.12 1.89 10.45
N ASP A 47 0.45 2.54 9.42
CA ASP A 47 -0.26 2.87 8.19
C ASP A 47 -0.73 1.59 7.47
N LEU A 48 0.14 0.58 7.37
CA LEU A 48 -0.22 -0.72 6.79
C LEU A 48 -1.29 -1.46 7.61
N GLN A 49 -1.23 -1.38 8.94
CA GLN A 49 -2.25 -1.97 9.81
C GLN A 49 -3.58 -1.26 9.65
N GLN A 50 -3.59 0.07 9.60
CA GLN A 50 -4.78 0.87 9.35
C GLN A 50 -5.40 0.52 8.00
N ALA A 51 -4.61 0.38 6.93
CA ALA A 51 -5.10 -0.04 5.62
C ALA A 51 -5.74 -1.41 5.63
N TRP A 52 -5.10 -2.37 6.30
CA TRP A 52 -5.65 -3.71 6.44
C TRP A 52 -6.96 -3.71 7.24
N MET A 53 -7.06 -2.87 8.27
CA MET A 53 -8.30 -2.69 9.02
C MET A 53 -9.39 -2.04 8.16
N LEU A 54 -9.08 -0.99 7.40
CA LEU A 54 -10.05 -0.33 6.52
C LEU A 54 -10.58 -1.28 5.46
N GLN A 55 -9.72 -2.08 4.82
CA GLN A 55 -10.16 -3.07 3.84
C GLN A 55 -11.04 -4.17 4.47
N ARG A 56 -10.75 -4.58 5.71
CA ARG A 56 -11.53 -5.59 6.43
C ARG A 56 -12.90 -5.07 6.88
N HIS A 57 -13.00 -3.79 7.21
CA HIS A 57 -14.25 -3.16 7.64
C HIS A 57 -14.99 -2.44 6.51
N ALA A 58 -14.40 -2.36 5.32
CA ALA A 58 -15.11 -1.92 4.13
C ALA A 58 -16.29 -2.89 3.92
N PRO A 59 -17.55 -2.42 4.07
CA PRO A 59 -18.69 -3.29 3.85
C PRO A 59 -18.65 -3.79 2.41
N ALA A 60 -19.00 -5.06 2.19
CA ALA A 60 -19.07 -5.70 0.87
C ALA A 60 -20.03 -5.00 -0.13
N SER A 61 -20.71 -3.92 0.29
CA SER A 61 -21.76 -3.21 -0.45
C SER A 61 -21.25 -2.24 -1.53
N LEU A 62 -19.97 -2.23 -1.88
CA LEU A 62 -19.45 -1.49 -3.06
C LEU A 62 -18.97 -2.42 -4.19
N GLN A 63 -19.22 -3.74 -4.08
CA GLN A 63 -18.89 -4.71 -5.12
C GLN A 63 -20.01 -4.90 -6.16
N GLU A 64 -21.18 -4.28 -5.96
CA GLU A 64 -22.33 -4.32 -6.89
C GLU A 64 -22.68 -2.91 -7.40
N ALA A 65 -21.81 -2.33 -8.22
CA ALA A 65 -22.18 -1.25 -9.13
C ALA A 65 -21.27 -1.31 -10.36
N SER A 66 -21.55 -2.28 -11.24
CA SER A 66 -21.15 -2.29 -12.64
C SER A 66 -22.39 -2.45 -13.50
#